data_AF-A0A3N5PVH4-F1
#
_entry.id   AF-A0A3N5PVH4-F1
#
_cell.length_a   1.000
_cell.length_b   1.000
_cell.length_c   1.000
_cell.angle_alpha   90.00
_cell.angle_beta   90.00
_cell.angle_gamma   90.00
#
_symmetry.space_group_name_H-M   'P 1'
#
loop_
_entity.id
_entity.type
_entity.pdbx_description
1 polymer ?
#
loop_
_entity_poly.entity_id
_entity_poly.type
_entity_poly.pdbx_seq_one_letter_code
_entity_poly.pdbx_strand_id
1 'polypeptide(L)'
;MLATIAVVSRVYRRRVRRSAPWDCGFVRLDSRMQDTAEGFGQPIRHIFEPFFGMRRELPGPADPAPHYRVEVSDRVWTGLYLPAAALVQRLAQAVVQLQQGRISTYLVYSLVTLLVLLGFAL
;
A
#
# COMPACT_ATOMS: atom_id res chain seq x y z
N MET A 1 -15.64 29.88 -23.85
CA MET A 1 -14.22 29.49 -23.72
C MET A 1 -13.38 29.88 -24.94
N LEU A 2 -13.70 29.45 -26.17
CA LEU A 2 -12.86 29.72 -27.34
C LEU A 2 -12.67 31.21 -27.66
N ALA A 3 -13.75 32.01 -27.60
CA ALA A 3 -13.66 33.46 -27.78
C ALA A 3 -12.80 34.12 -26.69
N THR A 4 -12.91 33.66 -25.45
CA THR A 4 -12.12 34.13 -24.30
C THR A 4 -10.64 33.83 -24.48
N ILE A 5 -10.29 32.61 -24.89
CA ILE A 5 -8.91 32.19 -25.21
C ILE A 5 -8.35 33.00 -26.37
N ALA A 6 -9.15 33.23 -27.43
CA ALA A 6 -8.76 34.02 -28.59
C ALA A 6 -8.50 35.49 -28.23
N VAL A 7 -9.35 36.10 -27.39
CA VAL A 7 -9.15 37.47 -26.92
C VAL A 7 -7.91 37.57 -26.03
N VAL A 8 -7.74 36.68 -25.06
CA VAL A 8 -6.58 36.69 -24.15
C VAL A 8 -5.28 36.47 -24.90
N SER A 9 -5.20 35.49 -25.80
CA SER A 9 -3.99 35.23 -26.60
C SER A 9 -3.62 36.38 -27.54
N ARG A 10 -4.59 37.18 -27.99
CA ARG A 10 -4.38 38.33 -28.90
C ARG A 10 -4.02 39.61 -28.15
N VAL A 11 -4.58 39.81 -26.96
CA VAL A 11 -4.35 40.99 -26.10
C VAL A 11 -3.09 40.81 -25.24
N TYR A 12 -2.90 39.64 -24.63
CA TYR A 12 -1.73 39.32 -23.77
C TYR A 12 -0.58 38.70 -24.58
N ARG A 13 -0.12 39.39 -25.63
CA ARG A 13 1.13 39.02 -26.34
C ARG A 13 2.36 39.57 -25.63
N ARG A 14 2.55 39.21 -24.36
CA ARG A 14 3.83 39.46 -23.69
C ARG A 14 4.87 38.50 -24.26
N ARG A 15 5.99 39.03 -24.77
CA ARG A 15 7.14 38.21 -25.13
C ARG A 15 7.61 37.50 -23.86
N VAL A 16 7.58 36.17 -23.87
CA VAL A 16 8.14 35.37 -22.78
C VAL A 16 9.66 35.55 -22.83
N ARG A 17 10.23 36.14 -21.78
CA ARG A 17 11.68 36.27 -21.61
C ARG A 17 12.13 35.23 -20.60
N ARG A 18 13.27 34.58 -20.87
CA ARG A 18 13.97 33.78 -19.86
C ARG A 18 14.62 34.73 -18.85
N SER A 19 14.25 34.61 -17.59
CA SER A 19 14.89 35.29 -16.45
C SER A 19 15.43 34.25 -15.48
N ALA A 20 16.15 34.72 -14.46
CA ALA A 20 16.42 33.87 -13.31
C ALA A 20 15.10 33.33 -12.72
N PRO A 21 15.11 32.10 -12.15
CA PRO A 21 13.98 31.58 -11.40
C PRO A 21 13.61 32.53 -10.25
N TRP A 22 12.33 32.60 -9.93
CA TRP A 22 11.87 33.29 -8.74
C TRP A 22 12.31 32.50 -7.50
N ASP A 23 13.04 33.16 -6.61
CA ASP A 23 13.61 32.58 -5.40
C ASP A 23 12.68 32.70 -4.18
N CYS A 24 11.41 33.04 -4.36
CA CYS A 24 10.47 33.27 -3.25
C CYS A 24 10.94 34.32 -2.23
N GLY A 25 11.87 35.21 -2.60
CA GLY A 25 12.47 36.20 -1.71
C GLY A 25 13.70 35.71 -0.94
N PHE A 26 14.23 34.52 -1.27
CA PHE A 26 15.47 34.00 -0.69
C PHE A 26 16.71 34.55 -1.41
N VAL A 27 17.78 34.85 -0.67
CA VAL A 27 19.00 35.46 -1.23
C VAL A 27 19.74 34.55 -2.23
N ARG A 28 19.61 33.23 -2.11
CA ARG A 28 20.24 32.24 -2.99
C ARG A 28 19.45 30.94 -2.99
N LEU A 29 19.21 30.38 -4.19
CA LEU A 29 18.69 29.03 -4.33
C LEU A 29 19.80 28.00 -4.06
N ASP A 30 19.47 26.97 -3.30
CA ASP A 30 20.34 25.81 -3.05
C ASP A 30 19.66 24.50 -3.47
N SER A 31 20.38 23.39 -3.40
CA SER A 31 19.86 22.07 -3.75
C SER A 31 18.80 21.54 -2.78
N ARG A 32 18.69 22.09 -1.57
CA ARG A 32 17.69 21.69 -0.56
C ARG A 32 16.31 22.27 -0.85
N MET A 33 16.24 23.34 -1.63
CA MET A 33 14.99 23.97 -2.07
C MET A 33 14.33 23.27 -3.27
N GLN A 34 14.96 22.22 -3.82
CA GLN A 34 14.39 21.48 -4.95
C GLN A 34 13.35 20.48 -4.48
N ASP A 35 12.29 20.32 -5.28
CA ASP A 35 11.32 19.26 -5.06
C ASP A 35 11.99 17.90 -5.17
N THR A 36 11.79 17.08 -4.15
CA THR A 36 12.27 15.71 -4.11
C THR A 36 11.20 14.77 -4.67
N ALA A 37 11.60 13.55 -5.05
CA ALA A 37 10.65 12.50 -5.44
C ALA A 37 9.57 12.25 -4.37
N GLU A 38 9.92 12.48 -3.09
CA GLU A 38 9.01 12.39 -1.96
C GLU A 38 7.90 13.45 -2.00
N GLY A 39 8.25 14.71 -2.30
CA GLY A 39 7.27 15.79 -2.49
C GLY A 39 6.38 15.54 -3.70
N PHE A 40 6.97 15.11 -4.82
CA PHE A 40 6.23 14.81 -6.05
C PHE A 40 5.25 13.64 -5.89
N GLY A 41 5.63 12.62 -5.11
CA GLY A 41 4.83 11.43 -4.85
C GLY A 41 3.77 11.60 -3.76
N GLN A 42 3.78 12.69 -2.99
CA GLN A 42 2.86 12.90 -1.87
C GLN A 42 1.38 12.77 -2.26
N PRO A 43 0.88 13.38 -3.35
CA PRO A 43 -0.55 13.34 -3.67
C PRO A 43 -1.04 11.93 -3.97
N ILE A 44 -0.25 11.16 -4.74
CA ILE A 44 -0.54 9.77 -5.07
C ILE A 44 -0.64 8.96 -3.78
N ARG A 45 0.34 9.11 -2.89
CA ARG A 45 0.36 8.42 -1.61
C ARG A 45 -0.89 8.72 -0.78
N HIS A 46 -1.30 9.98 -0.67
CA HIS A 46 -2.50 10.36 0.08
C HIS A 46 -3.78 9.75 -0.51
N ILE A 47 -3.91 9.69 -1.84
CA ILE A 47 -5.06 9.04 -2.50
C ILE A 47 -5.12 7.55 -2.19
N PHE A 48 -3.96 6.87 -2.14
CA PHE A 48 -3.87 5.43 -1.91
C PHE A 48 -3.69 5.05 -0.43
N GLU A 49 -3.73 6.01 0.49
CA GLU A 49 -3.64 5.79 1.94
C GLU A 49 -4.64 4.76 2.50
N PRO A 50 -5.88 4.63 1.99
CA PRO A 50 -6.78 3.60 2.50
C PRO A 50 -6.28 2.17 2.24
N PHE A 51 -5.61 1.96 1.10
CA PHE A 51 -5.12 0.65 0.65
C PHE A 51 -3.79 0.27 1.30
N PHE A 52 -2.91 1.24 1.53
CA PHE A 52 -1.59 1.02 2.12
C PHE A 52 -1.52 1.57 3.54
N GLY A 53 -0.91 0.82 4.46
CA GLY A 53 -0.60 1.31 5.79
C GLY A 53 0.57 2.29 5.71
N MET A 54 0.29 3.58 5.56
CA MET A 54 1.32 4.62 5.52
C MET A 54 1.63 5.16 6.91
N ARG A 55 2.91 5.23 7.26
CA ARG A 55 3.41 5.93 8.45
C ARG A 55 4.37 7.02 8.01
N ARG A 56 4.20 8.22 8.56
CA ARG A 56 5.01 9.40 8.21
C ARG A 56 5.56 10.02 9.48
N GLU A 57 6.87 10.22 9.51
CA GLU A 57 7.57 10.99 10.53
C GLU A 57 7.95 12.32 9.89
N LEU A 58 7.31 13.40 10.33
CA LEU A 58 7.57 14.76 9.86
C LEU A 58 8.37 15.51 10.91
N PRO A 59 9.47 16.18 10.53
CA PRO A 59 10.23 16.99 11.46
C PRO A 59 9.47 18.26 11.82
N GLY A 60 9.71 18.75 13.04
CA GLY A 60 9.16 20.01 13.52
C GLY A 60 9.83 21.23 12.87
N PRO A 61 9.16 22.40 12.84
CA PRO A 61 9.72 23.63 12.26
C PRO A 61 11.01 24.12 12.94
N ALA A 62 11.21 23.76 14.21
CA ALA A 62 12.34 24.16 15.02
C ALA A 62 13.37 23.04 15.23
N ASP A 63 13.24 21.91 14.52
CA ASP A 63 14.18 20.80 14.69
C ASP A 63 15.58 21.17 14.17
N PRO A 64 16.64 21.02 14.98
CA PRO A 64 18.00 21.36 14.58
C PRO A 64 18.54 20.44 13.48
N ALA A 65 18.01 19.22 13.38
CA ALA A 65 18.32 18.25 12.34
C ALA A 65 17.01 17.61 11.82
N PRO A 66 16.30 18.27 10.90
CA PRO A 66 15.01 17.77 10.42
C PRO A 66 15.20 16.49 9.60
N HIS A 67 14.60 15.39 10.06
CA HIS A 67 14.57 14.11 9.37
C HIS A 67 13.15 13.77 8.96
N TYR A 68 12.97 13.49 7.67
CA TYR A 68 11.70 13.02 7.12
C TYR A 68 11.82 11.52 6.82
N ARG A 69 10.85 10.74 7.28
CA ARG A 69 10.77 9.29 7.00
C ARG A 69 9.33 8.91 6.65
N VAL A 70 9.21 8.05 5.64
CA VAL A 70 7.94 7.43 5.26
C VAL A 70 8.13 5.94 5.14
N GLU A 71 7.22 5.20 5.76
CA GLU A 71 7.11 3.75 5.64
C GLU A 71 5.76 3.42 5.00
N VAL A 72 5.78 2.60 3.96
CA VAL A 72 4.59 2.12 3.27
C VAL A 72 4.48 0.63 3.50
N SER A 73 3.40 0.22 4.17
CA SER A 73 3.10 -1.19 4.46
C SER A 73 1.84 -1.65 3.75
N ASP A 74 1.68 -2.96 3.56
CA ASP A 74 0.49 -3.54 2.95
C ASP A 74 -0.51 -3.99 4.04
N ARG A 75 -1.68 -3.34 4.06
CA ARG A 75 -2.77 -3.65 4.98
C ARG A 75 -3.44 -4.98 4.63
N VAL A 76 -3.57 -5.30 3.34
CA VAL A 76 -4.18 -6.56 2.88
C VAL A 76 -3.28 -7.73 3.25
N TRP A 77 -1.97 -7.59 3.07
CA TRP A 77 -1.01 -8.60 3.49
C TRP A 77 -1.15 -8.93 4.98
N THR A 78 -1.15 -7.90 5.82
CA THR A 78 -1.20 -8.05 7.27
C THR A 78 -2.57 -8.53 7.75
N GLY A 79 -3.65 -8.03 7.14
CA GLY A 79 -5.03 -8.29 7.56
C GLY A 79 -5.67 -9.53 6.97
N LEU A 80 -5.22 -10.01 5.81
CA LEU A 80 -5.79 -11.17 5.12
C LEU A 80 -4.78 -12.32 4.99
N TYR A 81 -3.58 -12.02 4.50
CA TYR A 81 -2.62 -13.06 4.15
C TYR A 81 -2.02 -13.74 5.39
N LEU A 82 -1.59 -12.97 6.38
CA LEU A 82 -1.08 -13.50 7.65
C LEU A 82 -2.10 -14.38 8.40
N PRO A 83 -3.36 -13.96 8.62
CA PRO A 83 -4.33 -14.82 9.30
C PRO A 83 -4.72 -16.04 8.46
N ALA A 84 -4.77 -15.93 7.14
CA ALA A 84 -5.01 -17.08 6.27
C ALA A 84 -3.87 -18.11 6.39
N ALA A 85 -2.62 -17.67 6.36
CA ALA A 85 -1.47 -18.54 6.58
C ALA A 85 -1.51 -19.22 7.96
N ALA A 86 -1.84 -18.45 9.01
CA ALA A 86 -2.01 -18.99 10.35
C ALA A 86 -3.13 -20.03 10.43
N LEU A 87 -4.27 -19.79 9.77
CA LEU A 87 -5.38 -20.74 9.71
C LEU A 87 -4.96 -22.05 9.04
N VAL A 88 -4.31 -21.97 7.87
CA VAL A 88 -3.80 -23.15 7.15
C VAL A 88 -2.84 -23.95 8.02
N GLN A 89 -1.94 -23.27 8.74
CA GLN A 89 -0.99 -23.93 9.62
C GLN A 89 -1.68 -24.63 10.80
N ARG A 90 -2.73 -24.03 11.38
CA ARG A 90 -3.53 -24.66 12.44
C ARG A 90 -4.30 -25.87 11.93
N LEU A 91 -4.88 -25.79 10.73
CA LEU A 91 -5.55 -26.92 10.10
C LEU A 91 -4.57 -28.07 9.82
N ALA A 92 -3.38 -27.77 9.30
CA ALA A 92 -2.34 -28.76 9.07
C ALA A 92 -1.94 -29.45 10.38
N GLN A 93 -1.75 -28.70 11.46
CA GLN A 93 -1.45 -29.26 12.79
C GLN A 93 -2.57 -30.14 13.32
N ALA A 94 -3.83 -29.76 13.12
CA ALA A 94 -4.99 -30.58 13.53
C ALA A 94 -5.05 -31.90 12.75
N VAL A 95 -4.77 -31.89 11.44
CA VAL A 95 -4.69 -33.11 10.62
C VAL A 95 -3.57 -34.04 11.11
N VAL A 96 -2.40 -33.47 11.44
CA VAL A 96 -1.29 -34.26 12.00
C VAL A 96 -1.67 -34.90 13.34
N GLN A 97 -2.44 -34.21 14.19
CA GLN A 97 -2.93 -34.80 15.45
C GLN A 97 -3.94 -35.93 15.21
N LEU A 98 -4.81 -35.81 14.21
CA LEU A 98 -5.75 -36.87 13.82
C LEU A 98 -5.04 -38.14 13.32
N GLN A 99 -3.87 -37.99 12.72
CA GLN A 99 -3.06 -39.10 12.19
C GLN A 99 -2.17 -39.81 13.24
N GLN A 100 -2.31 -39.53 14.55
CA GLN A 100 -1.44 -40.04 15.64
C GLN A 100 -1.51 -41.56 15.95
N GLY A 101 -1.52 -42.43 14.94
CA GLY A 101 -1.07 -43.82 15.07
C GLY A 101 -2.04 -44.82 15.70
N ARG A 102 -3.28 -44.42 16.05
CA ARG A 102 -4.32 -45.37 16.50
C ARG A 102 -5.01 -46.02 15.29
N ILE A 103 -4.72 -47.32 15.08
CA ILE A 103 -5.31 -48.15 14.02
C ILE A 103 -6.86 -48.10 14.04
N SER A 104 -7.45 -48.05 15.23
CA SER A 104 -8.90 -47.93 15.43
C SER A 104 -9.51 -46.70 14.74
N THR A 105 -8.81 -45.56 14.73
CA THR A 105 -9.26 -44.33 14.07
C THR A 105 -9.34 -44.49 12.55
N TYR A 106 -8.38 -45.18 11.95
CA TYR A 106 -8.36 -45.45 10.50
C TYR A 106 -9.50 -46.38 10.05
N LEU A 107 -9.83 -47.38 10.86
CA LEU A 107 -10.94 -48.30 10.62
C LEU A 107 -12.29 -47.57 10.61
N VAL A 108 -12.52 -46.68 11.59
CA VAL A 108 -13.74 -45.86 11.65
C VAL A 108 -13.84 -44.94 10.45
N TYR A 109 -12.75 -44.24 10.08
CA TYR A 109 -12.76 -43.40 8.88
C TYR A 109 -13.08 -44.21 7.62
N SER A 110 -12.49 -45.39 7.46
CA SER A 110 -12.73 -46.25 6.30
C SER A 110 -14.19 -46.71 6.22
N LEU A 111 -14.77 -47.16 7.35
CA LEU A 111 -16.18 -47.56 7.42
C LEU A 111 -17.12 -46.39 7.09
N VAL A 112 -16.91 -45.22 7.69
CA VAL A 112 -17.73 -44.03 7.44
C VAL A 112 -17.64 -43.60 5.98
N THR A 113 -16.44 -43.57 5.41
CA THR A 113 -16.23 -43.21 4.00
C THR A 113 -16.97 -44.18 3.07
N LEU A 114 -16.92 -45.49 3.37
CA LEU A 114 -17.66 -46.51 2.62
C LEU A 114 -19.19 -46.34 2.73
N LEU A 115 -19.72 -46.06 3.92
CA LEU A 115 -21.14 -45.80 4.12
C LEU A 115 -21.63 -44.55 3.37
N VAL A 116 -20.84 -43.48 3.38
CA VAL A 116 -21.15 -42.24 2.63
C VAL A 116 -21.16 -42.51 1.12
N LEU A 117 -20.15 -43.21 0.61
CA LEU A 117 -20.09 -43.57 -0.81
C LEU A 117 -21.25 -44.47 -1.20
N LEU A 118 -21.60 -45.45 -0.37
CA LEU A 118 -22.75 -46.33 -0.60
C LEU A 118 -24.07 -45.54 -0.62
N GLY A 119 -24.25 -44.60 0.31
CA GLY A 119 -25.44 -43.74 0.34
C GLY A 119 -25.52 -42.74 -0.82
N PHE A 120 -24.40 -42.36 -1.42
CA PHE A 120 -24.37 -41.57 -2.66
C PHE A 120 -24.61 -42.41 -3.93
N ALA A 121 -24.29 -43.70 -3.89
CA ALA A 121 -24.42 -44.61 -5.02
C ALA A 121 -25.82 -45.26 -5.11
N LEU A 122 -26.59 -45.23 -4.02
CA LEU A 122 -28.00 -45.63 -3.94
C LEU A 122 -28.92 -44.45 -4.30
#